data_AF-A0A1Y2ESI3-F1
#
_entry.id   AF-A0A1Y2ESI3-F1
#
_cell.length_a   1.000
_cell.length_b   1.000
_cell.length_c   1.000
_cell.angle_alpha   90.00
_cell.angle_beta   90.00
_cell.angle_gamma   90.00
#
_symmetry.space_group_name_H-M   'P 1'
#
loop_
_entity.id
_entity.type
_entity.pdbx_description
1 polymer ?
#
loop_
_entity_poly.entity_id
_entity_poly.type
_entity_poly.pdbx_seq_one_letter_code
_entity_poly.pdbx_strand_id
1 'polypeptide(L)'
;MEDWDLYTPPCPNLQPVHYPESISNPKCEESSLQIPNYNNDDGRGLPHSLHLHSISEQLKNWENWVKMNNTTPSYGGKTSGELVDNIYYPFDYGYTGSDTSDINDEEYYKNVINSRMDEVPDPRRRRLFSFILFNTEFDLLDVYLSEYYEIFDYFVIYESNTTFSGMAKPLFFTRTLLETNRYDKYKDKLIPLPIVNTFDNNEGFPKENISRRLLIENGLRSVQARHGDIFIHGDLDEMPKSHILFRLKKCGGWEHLQAGIGGGPKSFKEENVKSYLVNNENNNKDYNDSNNEPIDVELTSDGRYKVDYDKEISVSFLSYHYEYSFNIVKDSSMGTLCHPNLAIFDARRSLGQFPERTNRKTEDIVKREHVDILSDPNFDPYKGYTYSENKNEKKNGKGFITENIRFNYVKDSDYERLRKDLFWNGGWHMSSFLPTIDIIYNKVSSYSHFTCFRYYIFESIKKKVIAYRIKKHAYIFGDFERYEDNYPMVPRSYNDGYPYNFNNKFWDELIKNNATSQDYKDQLNLLKYEVPTHVWKNPICYNYMLDRDFGIKKKLWWQIIPKVEWKTINFNHLNSEVIDKLIPANITEEFKNQMLNQN
;
A
#
# COMPACT_ATOMS: atom_id res chain seq x y z
N MET A 1 -12.65 -5.07 -26.51
CA MET A 1 -11.43 -5.27 -25.69
C MET A 1 -10.65 -6.54 -26.07
N GLU A 2 -11.31 -7.70 -26.16
CA GLU A 2 -10.67 -9.04 -26.23
C GLU A 2 -9.82 -9.34 -27.49
N ASP A 3 -9.89 -8.50 -28.53
CA ASP A 3 -9.08 -8.63 -29.76
C ASP A 3 -7.85 -7.72 -29.77
N TRP A 4 -7.53 -7.09 -28.65
CA TRP A 4 -6.32 -6.29 -28.50
C TRP A 4 -5.12 -7.18 -28.16
N ASP A 5 -4.02 -7.05 -28.92
CA ASP A 5 -2.85 -7.95 -28.81
C ASP A 5 -2.17 -7.96 -27.42
N LEU A 6 -2.40 -6.93 -26.60
CA LEU A 6 -1.86 -6.83 -25.24
C LEU A 6 -2.87 -7.23 -24.15
N TYR A 7 -4.10 -7.59 -24.54
CA TYR A 7 -5.11 -8.09 -23.60
C TYR A 7 -4.89 -9.58 -23.33
N THR A 8 -4.59 -9.92 -22.08
CA THR A 8 -4.48 -11.31 -21.63
C THR A 8 -5.84 -11.85 -21.20
N PRO A 9 -6.18 -13.10 -21.52
CA PRO A 9 -7.44 -13.69 -21.04
C PRO A 9 -7.39 -13.87 -19.52
N PRO A 10 -8.47 -13.51 -18.79
CA PRO A 10 -8.51 -13.74 -17.35
C PRO A 10 -8.45 -15.24 -17.04
N CYS A 11 -7.88 -15.60 -15.89
CA CYS A 11 -7.88 -16.97 -15.43
C CYS A 11 -9.34 -17.48 -15.30
N PRO A 12 -9.69 -18.66 -15.85
CA PRO A 12 -11.03 -19.22 -15.75
C PRO A 12 -11.46 -19.43 -14.29
N ASN A 13 -12.71 -19.12 -13.98
CA ASN A 13 -13.31 -19.28 -12.64
C ASN A 13 -12.56 -18.61 -11.48
N LEU A 14 -11.69 -17.63 -11.76
CA LEU A 14 -10.92 -16.91 -10.76
C LEU A 14 -11.82 -16.37 -9.64
N GLN A 15 -11.50 -16.63 -8.38
CA GLN A 15 -12.24 -16.12 -7.23
C GLN A 15 -11.37 -15.20 -6.39
N PRO A 16 -11.96 -14.31 -5.58
CA PRO A 16 -11.25 -13.71 -4.45
C PRO A 16 -10.53 -14.77 -3.61
N VAL A 17 -9.35 -14.42 -3.09
CA VAL A 17 -8.67 -15.29 -2.13
C VAL A 17 -9.43 -15.23 -0.81
N HIS A 18 -9.87 -16.39 -0.34
CA HIS A 18 -10.34 -16.57 1.03
C HIS A 18 -9.18 -16.99 1.93
N TYR A 19 -8.91 -16.20 2.98
CA TYR A 19 -7.86 -16.46 3.96
C TYR A 19 -8.38 -17.25 5.16
N PRO A 20 -7.56 -18.13 5.76
CA PRO A 20 -7.94 -18.83 6.98
C PRO A 20 -8.17 -17.85 8.13
N GLU A 21 -9.06 -18.22 9.06
CA GLU A 21 -9.45 -17.38 10.20
C GLU A 21 -8.26 -16.92 11.05
N SER A 22 -7.22 -17.76 11.16
CA SER A 22 -5.97 -17.44 11.86
C SER A 22 -5.22 -16.24 11.26
N ILE A 23 -5.49 -15.89 10.00
CA ILE A 23 -4.90 -14.76 9.29
C ILE A 23 -5.90 -13.61 9.17
N SER A 24 -7.15 -13.89 8.78
CA SER A 24 -8.15 -12.85 8.56
C SER A 24 -8.68 -12.21 9.85
N ASN A 25 -8.64 -12.95 10.98
CA ASN A 25 -9.05 -12.49 12.31
C ASN A 25 -7.93 -12.77 13.34
N PRO A 26 -6.82 -12.01 13.30
CA PRO A 26 -5.69 -12.24 14.19
C PRO A 26 -6.07 -11.99 15.67
N LYS A 27 -5.59 -12.85 16.57
CA LYS A 27 -5.67 -12.61 18.03
C LYS A 27 -4.64 -11.54 18.42
N CYS A 28 -5.06 -10.28 18.44
CA CYS A 28 -4.13 -9.15 18.57
C CYS A 28 -3.18 -9.26 19.77
N GLU A 29 -3.67 -9.58 20.97
CA GLU A 29 -2.85 -9.68 22.20
C GLU A 29 -1.77 -10.77 22.17
N GLU A 30 -1.93 -11.76 21.29
CA GLU A 30 -0.97 -12.84 21.09
C GLU A 30 -0.13 -12.62 19.82
N SER A 31 -0.38 -11.57 19.05
CA SER A 31 0.20 -11.39 17.73
C SER A 31 1.31 -10.34 17.72
N SER A 32 2.21 -10.42 16.74
CA SER A 32 3.24 -9.42 16.53
C SER A 32 3.43 -9.02 15.07
N LEU A 33 4.03 -7.84 14.90
CA LEU A 33 4.61 -7.37 13.64
C LEU A 33 6.12 -7.34 13.75
N GLN A 34 6.79 -7.74 12.67
CA GLN A 34 8.24 -7.75 12.61
C GLN A 34 8.73 -6.42 12.03
N ILE A 35 9.70 -5.80 12.70
CA ILE A 35 10.27 -4.50 12.34
C ILE A 35 11.78 -4.68 12.11
N PRO A 36 12.38 -4.14 11.04
CA PRO A 36 13.80 -4.34 10.79
C PRO A 36 14.66 -3.89 11.98
N ASN A 37 15.62 -4.73 12.35
CA ASN A 37 16.62 -4.40 13.36
C ASN A 37 17.92 -4.01 12.66
N TYR A 38 18.09 -2.72 12.42
CA TYR A 38 19.29 -2.20 11.74
C TYR A 38 20.57 -2.32 12.57
N ASN A 39 20.46 -2.55 13.88
CA ASN A 39 21.62 -2.85 14.73
C ASN A 39 22.06 -4.32 14.61
N ASN A 40 21.30 -5.16 13.91
CA ASN A 40 21.60 -6.57 13.67
C ASN A 40 21.88 -6.80 12.18
N ASP A 41 23.17 -6.90 11.84
CA ASP A 41 23.65 -7.13 10.47
C ASP A 41 23.08 -6.12 9.45
N ASP A 42 23.05 -4.83 9.83
CA ASP A 42 22.50 -3.72 9.05
C ASP A 42 21.05 -3.96 8.54
N GLY A 43 20.26 -4.73 9.29
CA GLY A 43 18.88 -5.10 8.95
C GLY A 43 18.72 -6.43 8.21
N ARG A 44 19.82 -7.14 7.89
CA ARG A 44 19.80 -8.51 7.33
C ARG A 44 19.54 -9.58 8.38
N GLY A 45 19.79 -9.25 9.64
CA GLY A 45 19.63 -10.14 10.79
C GLY A 45 18.17 -10.36 11.20
N LEU A 46 18.00 -10.82 12.45
CA LEU A 46 16.67 -11.03 13.01
C LEU A 46 15.97 -9.69 13.30
N PRO A 47 14.68 -9.56 12.95
CA PRO A 47 13.93 -8.33 13.20
C PRO A 47 13.63 -8.14 14.69
N HIS A 48 13.18 -6.95 15.05
CA HIS A 48 12.43 -6.74 16.29
C HIS A 48 11.01 -7.31 16.16
N SER A 49 10.38 -7.60 17.30
CA SER A 49 8.98 -8.06 17.39
C SER A 49 8.16 -6.99 18.11
N LEU A 50 7.30 -6.28 17.38
CA LEU A 50 6.32 -5.36 17.93
C LEU A 50 5.08 -6.14 18.35
N HIS A 51 4.75 -6.11 19.64
CA HIS A 51 3.55 -6.74 20.16
C HIS A 51 2.32 -5.91 19.78
N LEU A 52 1.25 -6.59 19.37
CA LEU A 52 -0.01 -5.95 19.00
C LEU A 52 -1.03 -6.04 20.13
N HIS A 53 -2.05 -5.20 20.03
CA HIS A 53 -3.14 -5.12 20.99
C HIS A 53 -4.46 -4.90 20.27
N SER A 54 -5.56 -5.29 20.91
CA SER A 54 -6.89 -4.93 20.43
C SER A 54 -7.09 -3.41 20.51
N ILE A 55 -7.80 -2.83 19.54
CA ILE A 55 -8.11 -1.39 19.53
C ILE A 55 -8.91 -1.01 20.78
N SER A 56 -9.79 -1.88 21.27
CA SER A 56 -10.52 -1.70 22.52
C SER A 56 -9.60 -1.54 23.73
N GLU A 57 -8.53 -2.32 23.81
CA GLU A 57 -7.54 -2.21 24.89
C GLU A 57 -6.71 -0.92 24.74
N GLN A 58 -6.36 -0.55 23.52
CA GLN A 58 -5.65 0.70 23.24
C GLN A 58 -6.47 1.94 23.65
N LEU A 59 -7.79 1.95 23.41
CA LEU A 59 -8.69 3.02 23.88
C LEU A 59 -8.70 3.12 25.42
N LYS A 60 -8.74 1.99 26.15
CA LYS A 60 -8.67 1.99 27.62
C LYS A 60 -7.30 2.47 28.12
N ASN A 61 -6.21 2.02 27.48
CA ASN A 61 -4.86 2.43 27.83
C ASN A 61 -4.68 3.93 27.63
N TRP A 62 -5.26 4.49 26.57
CA TRP A 62 -5.32 5.93 26.35
C TRP A 62 -6.04 6.64 27.50
N GLU A 63 -7.27 6.25 27.85
CA GLU A 63 -8.02 6.87 28.95
C GLU A 63 -7.27 6.80 30.29
N ASN A 64 -6.67 5.65 30.60
CA ASN A 64 -5.89 5.46 31.81
C ASN A 64 -4.64 6.35 31.82
N TRP A 65 -3.95 6.42 30.67
CA TRP A 65 -2.78 7.26 30.52
C TRP A 65 -3.11 8.75 30.73
N VAL A 66 -4.23 9.23 30.18
CA VAL A 66 -4.71 10.63 30.37
C VAL A 66 -5.01 10.94 31.83
N LYS A 67 -5.53 9.97 32.61
CA LYS A 67 -5.83 10.16 34.04
C LYS A 67 -4.58 10.22 34.92
N MET A 68 -3.51 9.52 34.52
CA MET A 68 -2.32 9.32 35.35
C MET A 68 -1.16 10.25 35.03
N ASN A 69 -1.08 10.77 33.80
CA ASN A 69 0.10 11.49 33.32
C ASN A 69 -0.21 12.96 33.05
N ASN A 70 0.66 13.84 33.56
CA ASN A 70 0.59 15.28 33.32
C ASN A 70 1.54 15.74 32.20
N THR A 71 2.33 14.85 31.62
CA THR A 71 3.34 15.18 30.60
C THR A 71 3.24 14.26 29.38
N THR A 72 3.29 14.86 28.19
CA THR A 72 3.26 14.14 26.91
C THR A 72 4.65 13.57 26.62
N PRO A 73 4.82 12.24 26.42
CA PRO A 73 6.12 11.67 26.13
C PRO A 73 6.59 12.07 24.73
N SER A 74 7.87 12.45 24.64
CA SER A 74 8.52 12.78 23.37
C SER A 74 9.16 11.52 22.78
N TYR A 75 8.41 10.78 21.98
CA TYR A 75 8.91 9.60 21.25
C TYR A 75 9.04 9.83 19.73
N GLY A 76 8.72 11.01 19.22
CA GLY A 76 8.78 11.31 17.77
C GLY A 76 10.18 11.36 17.16
N GLY A 77 11.23 11.27 17.98
CA GLY A 77 12.63 11.14 17.56
C GLY A 77 13.29 9.81 17.94
N LYS A 78 12.53 8.87 18.50
CA LYS A 78 13.02 7.53 18.83
C LYS A 78 13.15 6.67 17.57
N THR A 79 14.12 5.78 17.59
CA THR A 79 14.32 4.77 16.54
C THR A 79 13.26 3.66 16.61
N SER A 80 13.07 2.92 15.52
CA SER A 80 12.15 1.78 15.48
C SER A 80 12.43 0.76 16.61
N GLY A 81 13.70 0.43 16.86
CA GLY A 81 14.11 -0.47 17.94
C GLY A 81 13.79 0.03 19.35
N GLU A 82 13.65 1.34 19.55
CA GLU A 82 13.21 1.95 20.81
C GLU A 82 11.69 2.09 20.93
N LEU A 83 10.92 1.73 19.90
CA LEU A 83 9.46 1.86 19.83
C LEU A 83 8.73 0.51 19.79
N VAL A 84 9.50 -0.57 19.79
CA VAL A 84 9.03 -1.97 19.79
C VAL A 84 9.23 -2.63 21.14
N ASP A 85 9.60 -1.87 22.17
CA ASP A 85 9.58 -2.40 23.52
C ASP A 85 8.13 -2.59 24.00
N ASN A 86 7.95 -3.33 25.09
CA ASN A 86 6.61 -3.64 25.62
C ASN A 86 6.06 -2.52 26.51
N ILE A 87 6.48 -1.26 26.30
CA ILE A 87 5.93 -0.09 26.98
C ILE A 87 4.78 0.47 26.13
N TYR A 88 3.75 0.98 26.80
CA TYR A 88 2.66 1.66 26.13
C TYR A 88 3.11 3.03 25.60
N TYR A 89 3.12 3.18 24.27
CA TYR A 89 3.25 4.48 23.60
C TYR A 89 1.86 5.07 23.40
N PRO A 90 1.50 6.16 24.11
CA PRO A 90 0.16 6.71 24.04
C PRO A 90 -0.23 7.07 22.61
N PHE A 91 -1.43 6.70 22.19
CA PHE A 91 -1.97 7.10 20.89
C PHE A 91 -3.44 7.47 21.06
N ASP A 92 -3.80 8.68 20.62
CA ASP A 92 -5.18 9.15 20.67
C ASP A 92 -5.89 8.80 19.36
N TYR A 93 -6.91 7.97 19.44
CA TYR A 93 -7.76 7.67 18.30
C TYR A 93 -8.77 8.79 17.99
N GLY A 94 -8.97 9.74 18.91
CA GLY A 94 -9.96 10.79 18.78
C GLY A 94 -11.40 10.35 19.04
N TYR A 95 -11.61 9.10 19.45
CA TYR A 95 -12.93 8.49 19.56
C TYR A 95 -13.48 8.55 20.99
N THR A 96 -14.68 9.11 21.14
CA THR A 96 -15.37 9.25 22.44
C THR A 96 -16.72 8.51 22.51
N GLY A 97 -17.09 7.81 21.43
CA GLY A 97 -18.35 7.09 21.34
C GLY A 97 -18.36 5.74 22.06
N SER A 98 -19.51 5.07 22.08
CA SER A 98 -19.68 3.72 22.66
C SER A 98 -19.07 2.63 21.77
N ASP A 99 -19.04 1.39 22.25
CA ASP A 99 -18.78 0.24 21.38
C ASP A 99 -19.89 0.07 20.33
N THR A 100 -19.50 0.05 19.07
CA THR A 100 -20.42 -0.16 17.94
C THR A 100 -20.35 -1.59 17.39
N SER A 101 -19.56 -2.49 17.98
CA SER A 101 -19.36 -3.86 17.48
C SER A 101 -20.65 -4.65 17.30
N ASP A 102 -21.69 -4.36 18.08
CA ASP A 102 -23.00 -5.03 17.99
C ASP A 102 -23.91 -4.49 16.87
N ILE A 103 -23.55 -3.38 16.22
CA ILE A 103 -24.33 -2.76 15.13
C ILE A 103 -24.04 -3.50 13.81
N ASN A 104 -25.03 -3.68 12.94
CA ASN A 104 -24.75 -4.25 11.61
C ASN A 104 -23.84 -3.32 10.77
N ASP A 105 -22.90 -3.87 10.00
CA ASP A 105 -21.98 -3.08 9.16
C ASP A 105 -22.71 -2.13 8.20
N GLU A 106 -23.77 -2.57 7.52
CA GLU A 106 -24.53 -1.73 6.59
C GLU A 106 -25.20 -0.56 7.32
N GLU A 107 -25.79 -0.82 8.49
CA GLU A 107 -26.42 0.20 9.32
C GLU A 107 -25.39 1.22 9.83
N TYR A 108 -24.25 0.72 10.34
CA TYR A 108 -23.16 1.54 10.83
C TYR A 108 -22.64 2.47 9.71
N TYR A 109 -22.17 1.90 8.60
CA TYR A 109 -21.54 2.70 7.54
C TYR A 109 -22.51 3.64 6.84
N LYS A 110 -23.81 3.31 6.73
CA LYS A 110 -24.82 4.25 6.20
C LYS A 110 -24.87 5.56 6.98
N ASN A 111 -24.74 5.50 8.30
CA ASN A 111 -24.73 6.69 9.15
C ASN A 111 -23.39 7.40 9.09
N VAL A 112 -22.29 6.65 9.24
CA VAL A 112 -20.96 7.24 9.40
C VAL A 112 -20.42 7.83 8.08
N ILE A 113 -20.86 7.38 6.91
CA ILE A 113 -20.41 7.96 5.63
C ILE A 113 -20.92 9.41 5.46
N ASN A 114 -22.06 9.74 6.06
CA ASN A 114 -22.63 11.09 6.02
C ASN A 114 -22.26 11.94 7.25
N SER A 115 -21.37 11.46 8.12
CA SER A 115 -20.94 12.19 9.31
C SER A 115 -20.07 13.39 8.93
N ARG A 116 -19.98 14.38 9.82
CA ARG A 116 -19.06 15.50 9.61
C ARG A 116 -17.61 15.01 9.68
N MET A 117 -16.70 15.78 9.05
CA MET A 117 -15.26 15.48 9.05
C MET A 117 -14.60 15.60 10.43
N ASP A 118 -15.20 16.37 11.34
CA ASP A 118 -14.79 16.53 12.74
C ASP A 118 -15.46 15.51 13.69
N GLU A 119 -16.22 14.54 13.15
CA GLU A 119 -16.72 13.39 13.90
C GLU A 119 -15.82 12.16 13.63
N VAL A 120 -15.36 11.53 14.70
CA VAL A 120 -14.45 10.39 14.60
C VAL A 120 -15.24 9.09 14.58
N PRO A 121 -15.09 8.25 13.54
CA PRO A 121 -15.72 6.94 13.50
C PRO A 121 -15.11 5.99 14.54
N ASP A 122 -15.83 4.95 14.91
CA ASP A 122 -15.32 3.90 15.79
C ASP A 122 -14.07 3.22 15.18
N PRO A 123 -12.89 3.35 15.81
CA PRO A 123 -11.64 2.82 15.26
C PRO A 123 -11.60 1.28 15.23
N ARG A 124 -12.46 0.58 15.99
CA ARG A 124 -12.62 -0.88 15.88
C ARG A 124 -13.19 -1.30 14.52
N ARG A 125 -13.81 -0.37 13.80
CA ARG A 125 -14.35 -0.52 12.44
C ARG A 125 -13.54 0.28 11.42
N ARG A 126 -12.23 0.38 11.65
CA ARG A 126 -11.28 1.03 10.75
C ARG A 126 -11.37 0.47 9.33
N ARG A 127 -11.43 1.37 8.35
CA ARG A 127 -11.36 1.03 6.93
C ARG A 127 -9.93 1.12 6.40
N LEU A 128 -9.65 0.35 5.36
CA LEU A 128 -8.38 0.29 4.67
C LEU A 128 -8.62 0.39 3.16
N PHE A 129 -7.99 1.35 2.50
CA PHE A 129 -8.15 1.61 1.07
C PHE A 129 -6.85 1.37 0.30
N SER A 130 -6.98 0.95 -0.97
CA SER A 130 -5.87 0.81 -1.90
C SER A 130 -5.95 1.84 -3.01
N PHE A 131 -4.88 2.60 -3.21
CA PHE A 131 -4.76 3.63 -4.25
C PHE A 131 -3.62 3.26 -5.20
N ILE A 132 -3.95 2.81 -6.41
CA ILE A 132 -2.98 2.33 -7.40
C ILE A 132 -3.09 3.05 -8.75
N LEU A 133 -1.96 3.11 -9.46
CA LEU A 133 -1.88 3.54 -10.85
C LEU A 133 -2.01 2.31 -11.75
N PHE A 134 -2.84 2.40 -12.80
CA PHE A 134 -3.01 1.33 -13.77
C PHE A 134 -2.64 1.77 -15.19
N ASN A 135 -1.96 0.88 -15.91
CA ASN A 135 -1.66 1.04 -17.34
C ASN A 135 -2.24 -0.11 -18.17
N THR A 136 -1.57 -1.27 -18.20
CA THR A 136 -1.95 -2.41 -19.06
C THR A 136 -1.69 -3.77 -18.42
N GLU A 137 -1.22 -3.80 -17.18
CA GLU A 137 -0.76 -4.99 -16.45
C GLU A 137 -1.96 -5.79 -15.90
N PHE A 138 -2.84 -6.25 -16.79
CA PHE A 138 -4.09 -6.90 -16.42
C PHE A 138 -3.92 -8.15 -15.56
N ASP A 139 -2.92 -8.99 -15.84
CA ASP A 139 -2.62 -10.17 -15.02
C ASP A 139 -2.26 -9.80 -13.58
N LEU A 140 -1.48 -8.73 -13.43
CA LEU A 140 -1.05 -8.21 -12.13
C LEU A 140 -2.23 -7.57 -11.39
N LEU A 141 -3.16 -6.92 -12.12
CA LEU A 141 -4.40 -6.42 -11.54
C LEU A 141 -5.33 -7.56 -11.07
N ASP A 142 -5.42 -8.65 -11.83
CA ASP A 142 -6.20 -9.83 -11.40
C ASP A 142 -5.65 -10.42 -10.10
N VAL A 143 -4.31 -10.55 -10.01
CA VAL A 143 -3.61 -11.00 -8.80
C VAL A 143 -3.89 -10.04 -7.64
N TYR A 144 -3.71 -8.74 -7.86
CA TYR A 144 -3.89 -7.70 -6.83
C TYR A 144 -5.32 -7.66 -6.27
N LEU A 145 -6.32 -7.64 -7.15
CA LEU A 145 -7.72 -7.59 -6.72
C LEU A 145 -8.14 -8.84 -5.97
N SER A 146 -7.73 -10.02 -6.45
CA SER A 146 -8.06 -11.28 -5.79
C SER A 146 -7.34 -11.45 -4.45
N GLU A 147 -6.05 -11.11 -4.37
CA GLU A 147 -5.24 -11.21 -3.14
C GLU A 147 -5.81 -10.33 -2.03
N TYR A 148 -6.33 -9.15 -2.36
CA TYR A 148 -6.72 -8.18 -1.33
C TYR A 148 -8.23 -7.94 -1.19
N TYR A 149 -9.08 -8.67 -1.91
CA TYR A 149 -10.53 -8.44 -1.88
C TYR A 149 -11.13 -8.51 -0.47
N GLU A 150 -10.67 -9.43 0.38
CA GLU A 150 -11.13 -9.55 1.77
C GLU A 150 -10.51 -8.53 2.73
N ILE A 151 -9.51 -7.78 2.28
CA ILE A 151 -8.72 -6.87 3.10
C ILE A 151 -9.16 -5.42 2.85
N PHE A 152 -9.09 -4.97 1.60
CA PHE A 152 -9.44 -3.59 1.26
C PHE A 152 -10.96 -3.40 1.24
N ASP A 153 -11.40 -2.25 1.74
CA ASP A 153 -12.79 -1.83 1.63
C ASP A 153 -13.06 -1.25 0.24
N TYR A 154 -12.10 -0.52 -0.33
CA TYR A 154 -12.16 0.00 -1.69
C TYR A 154 -10.80 -0.02 -2.40
N PHE A 155 -10.84 -0.27 -3.71
CA PHE A 155 -9.73 -0.13 -4.64
C PHE A 155 -9.97 1.08 -5.53
N VAL A 156 -9.20 2.13 -5.33
CA VAL A 156 -9.21 3.30 -6.19
C VAL A 156 -8.13 3.13 -7.25
N ILE A 157 -8.56 3.06 -8.51
CA ILE A 157 -7.68 2.76 -9.64
C ILE A 157 -7.62 3.98 -10.54
N TYR A 158 -6.48 4.66 -10.52
CA TYR A 158 -6.21 5.79 -11.40
C TYR A 158 -5.77 5.27 -12.77
N GLU A 159 -6.40 5.79 -13.82
CA GLU A 159 -6.00 5.51 -15.19
C GLU A 159 -5.97 6.80 -16.01
N SER A 160 -4.84 7.05 -16.68
CA SER A 160 -4.70 8.19 -17.58
C SER A 160 -4.85 7.82 -19.06
N ASN A 161 -5.28 8.76 -19.89
CA ASN A 161 -5.28 8.66 -21.36
C ASN A 161 -3.89 8.88 -22.01
N THR A 162 -2.83 9.02 -21.21
CA THR A 162 -1.45 9.12 -21.70
C THR A 162 -0.51 8.28 -20.85
N THR A 163 0.55 7.75 -21.45
CA THR A 163 1.66 7.11 -20.72
C THR A 163 2.54 8.17 -20.06
N PHE A 164 3.35 7.79 -19.07
CA PHE A 164 4.35 8.70 -18.51
C PHE A 164 5.42 9.08 -19.52
N SER A 165 5.72 8.21 -20.50
CA SER A 165 6.56 8.57 -21.65
C SER A 165 5.91 9.56 -22.64
N GLY A 166 4.65 9.94 -22.45
CA GLY A 166 3.93 10.95 -23.23
C GLY A 166 3.17 10.44 -24.45
N MET A 167 3.03 9.13 -24.61
CA MET A 167 2.24 8.53 -25.70
C MET A 167 0.77 8.51 -25.33
N ALA A 168 -0.12 8.84 -26.27
CA ALA A 168 -1.56 8.70 -26.06
C ALA A 168 -1.92 7.22 -25.93
N LYS A 169 -2.82 6.90 -24.99
CA LYS A 169 -3.35 5.55 -24.78
C LYS A 169 -4.86 5.58 -24.50
N PRO A 170 -5.60 4.54 -24.91
CA PRO A 170 -6.95 4.31 -24.40
C PRO A 170 -6.96 4.15 -22.87
N LEU A 171 -8.11 4.44 -22.26
CA LEU A 171 -8.41 4.06 -20.88
C LEU A 171 -8.76 2.57 -20.85
N PHE A 172 -7.75 1.71 -20.86
CA PHE A 172 -7.86 0.25 -20.90
C PHE A 172 -8.68 -0.34 -19.76
N PHE A 173 -8.43 0.04 -18.51
CA PHE A 173 -9.22 -0.44 -17.37
C PHE A 173 -10.68 0.02 -17.48
N THR A 174 -10.91 1.30 -17.74
CA THR A 174 -12.25 1.86 -17.91
C THR A 174 -13.01 1.14 -19.03
N ARG A 175 -12.34 0.87 -20.16
CA ARG A 175 -12.90 0.13 -21.28
C ARG A 175 -13.20 -1.33 -20.92
N THR A 176 -12.32 -1.99 -20.17
CA THR A 176 -12.54 -3.37 -19.67
C THR A 176 -13.78 -3.44 -18.79
N LEU A 177 -14.00 -2.46 -17.89
CA LEU A 177 -15.21 -2.40 -17.06
C LEU A 177 -16.50 -2.23 -17.88
N LEU A 178 -16.45 -1.54 -19.02
CA LEU A 178 -17.61 -1.26 -19.86
C LEU A 178 -17.90 -2.35 -20.90
N GLU A 179 -16.86 -3.00 -21.42
CA GLU A 179 -16.96 -3.91 -22.57
C GLU A 179 -16.84 -5.39 -22.19
N THR A 180 -16.47 -5.73 -20.94
CA THR A 180 -16.21 -7.10 -20.51
C THR A 180 -16.76 -7.37 -19.11
N ASN A 181 -16.79 -8.65 -18.73
CA ASN A 181 -17.16 -9.09 -17.38
C ASN A 181 -15.96 -9.51 -16.51
N ARG A 182 -14.72 -9.13 -16.90
CA ARG A 182 -13.48 -9.57 -16.22
C ARG A 182 -13.51 -9.26 -14.71
N TYR A 183 -14.06 -8.10 -14.34
CA TYR A 183 -14.01 -7.56 -12.99
C TYR A 183 -15.37 -7.52 -12.27
N ASP A 184 -16.41 -8.17 -12.80
CA ASP A 184 -17.78 -8.14 -12.25
C ASP A 184 -17.86 -8.58 -10.78
N LYS A 185 -16.99 -9.51 -10.37
CA LYS A 185 -16.94 -10.04 -9.00
C LYS A 185 -16.32 -9.08 -7.97
N TYR A 186 -15.64 -8.02 -8.44
CA TYR A 186 -14.97 -7.05 -7.59
C TYR A 186 -15.68 -5.68 -7.60
N LYS A 187 -16.71 -5.52 -8.45
CA LYS A 187 -17.31 -4.22 -8.79
C LYS A 187 -17.88 -3.46 -7.59
N ASP A 188 -18.22 -4.16 -6.51
CA ASP A 188 -18.71 -3.60 -5.25
C ASP A 188 -17.65 -2.78 -4.52
N LYS A 189 -16.36 -3.03 -4.79
CA LYS A 189 -15.22 -2.33 -4.17
C LYS A 189 -14.36 -1.53 -5.14
N LEU A 190 -14.62 -1.61 -6.45
CA LEU A 190 -13.83 -0.91 -7.46
C LEU A 190 -14.30 0.53 -7.67
N ILE A 191 -13.39 1.48 -7.55
CA ILE A 191 -13.60 2.90 -7.85
C ILE A 191 -12.66 3.31 -8.99
N PRO A 192 -13.15 3.36 -10.25
CA PRO A 192 -12.35 3.85 -11.37
C PRO A 192 -12.17 5.38 -11.29
N LEU A 193 -10.93 5.85 -11.43
CA LEU A 193 -10.58 7.26 -11.59
C LEU A 193 -9.93 7.52 -12.96
N PRO A 194 -10.73 7.63 -14.04
CA PRO A 194 -10.22 8.00 -15.34
C PRO A 194 -9.84 9.49 -15.38
N ILE A 195 -8.60 9.79 -15.75
CA ILE A 195 -8.07 11.16 -15.79
C ILE A 195 -7.59 11.51 -17.20
N VAL A 196 -8.05 12.66 -17.70
CA VAL A 196 -7.55 13.27 -18.92
C VAL A 196 -6.41 14.20 -18.54
N ASN A 197 -5.19 13.86 -18.94
CA ASN A 197 -4.02 14.65 -18.55
C ASN A 197 -3.98 16.00 -19.29
N THR A 198 -3.79 17.08 -18.53
CA THR A 198 -3.57 18.45 -19.04
C THR A 198 -2.28 19.05 -18.47
N PHE A 199 -1.23 18.25 -18.31
CA PHE A 199 0.03 18.67 -17.70
C PHE A 199 0.86 19.55 -18.63
N ASP A 200 1.52 20.57 -18.09
CA ASP A 200 2.28 21.54 -18.88
C ASP A 200 3.63 20.97 -19.39
N ASN A 201 4.16 19.93 -18.74
CA ASN A 201 5.47 19.33 -19.04
C ASN A 201 5.33 17.93 -19.67
N ASN A 202 6.24 17.58 -20.58
CA ASN A 202 6.30 16.29 -21.26
C ASN A 202 7.25 15.26 -20.64
N GLU A 203 7.96 15.61 -19.58
CA GLU A 203 8.85 14.70 -18.86
C GLU A 203 8.09 13.66 -18.03
N GLY A 204 8.67 12.46 -17.91
CA GLY A 204 8.00 11.30 -17.31
C GLY A 204 7.77 11.42 -15.80
N PHE A 205 8.83 11.63 -15.02
CA PHE A 205 8.73 11.72 -13.56
C PHE A 205 7.79 12.85 -13.10
N PRO A 206 7.80 14.05 -13.69
CA PRO A 206 6.81 15.08 -13.39
C PRO A 206 5.35 14.64 -13.56
N LYS A 207 5.03 13.95 -14.67
CA LYS A 207 3.67 13.44 -14.90
C LYS A 207 3.27 12.41 -13.87
N GLU A 208 4.20 11.53 -13.50
CA GLU A 208 3.98 10.49 -12.49
C GLU A 208 3.70 11.10 -11.12
N ASN A 209 4.53 12.06 -10.68
CA ASN A 209 4.39 12.72 -9.39
C ASN A 209 3.04 13.44 -9.24
N ILE A 210 2.63 14.17 -10.28
CA ILE A 210 1.32 14.83 -10.32
C ILE A 210 0.18 13.78 -10.34
N SER A 211 0.33 12.69 -11.09
CA SER A 211 -0.68 11.62 -11.12
C SER A 211 -0.88 10.98 -9.75
N ARG A 212 0.21 10.74 -8.99
CA ARG A 212 0.15 10.21 -7.61
C ARG A 212 -0.54 11.18 -6.66
N ARG A 213 -0.23 12.48 -6.79
CA ARG A 213 -0.89 13.55 -6.02
C ARG A 213 -2.41 13.56 -6.24
N LEU A 214 -2.83 13.56 -7.51
CA LEU A 214 -4.24 13.56 -7.89
C LEU A 214 -4.94 12.26 -7.47
N LEU A 215 -4.28 11.11 -7.60
CA LEU A 215 -4.82 9.81 -7.20
C LEU A 215 -5.18 9.79 -5.72
N ILE A 216 -4.27 10.18 -4.83
CA ILE A 216 -4.53 10.09 -3.39
C ILE A 216 -5.58 11.11 -2.97
N GLU A 217 -5.55 12.36 -3.44
CA GLU A 217 -6.59 13.35 -3.13
C GLU A 217 -7.98 12.89 -3.58
N ASN A 218 -8.11 12.52 -4.87
CA ASN A 218 -9.38 12.06 -5.42
C ASN A 218 -9.79 10.69 -4.86
N GLY A 219 -8.83 9.87 -4.44
CA GLY A 219 -9.07 8.60 -3.78
C GLY A 219 -9.63 8.77 -2.38
N LEU A 220 -9.03 9.62 -1.55
CA LEU A 220 -9.55 9.97 -0.22
C LEU A 220 -10.96 10.57 -0.31
N ARG A 221 -11.19 11.41 -1.32
CA ARG A 221 -12.50 11.99 -1.63
C ARG A 221 -13.52 10.92 -2.03
N SER A 222 -13.15 10.00 -2.93
CA SER A 222 -14.10 9.03 -3.49
C SER A 222 -14.54 7.98 -2.48
N VAL A 223 -13.67 7.64 -1.52
CA VAL A 223 -14.00 6.72 -0.40
C VAL A 223 -14.60 7.43 0.81
N GLN A 224 -14.72 8.76 0.75
CA GLN A 224 -15.15 9.63 1.84
C GLN A 224 -14.36 9.31 3.11
N ALA A 225 -13.03 9.41 3.02
CA ALA A 225 -12.12 9.09 4.11
C ALA A 225 -12.39 9.97 5.33
N ARG A 226 -12.26 9.39 6.53
CA ARG A 226 -12.48 10.01 7.83
C ARG A 226 -11.30 9.75 8.74
N HIS A 227 -11.17 10.51 9.82
CA HIS A 227 -10.07 10.38 10.75
C HIS A 227 -9.87 8.92 11.19
N GLY A 228 -8.63 8.42 11.11
CA GLY A 228 -8.29 7.07 11.52
C GLY A 228 -8.49 5.98 10.44
N ASP A 229 -9.15 6.29 9.32
CA ASP A 229 -9.12 5.41 8.15
C ASP A 229 -7.68 5.32 7.62
N ILE A 230 -7.34 4.16 7.04
CA ILE A 230 -6.00 3.90 6.51
C ILE A 230 -6.08 3.79 5.00
N PHE A 231 -5.05 4.26 4.31
CA PHE A 231 -4.87 4.02 2.90
C PHE A 231 -3.44 3.63 2.58
N ILE A 232 -3.29 2.88 1.50
CA ILE A 232 -2.02 2.46 0.95
C ILE A 232 -1.90 3.02 -0.46
N HIS A 233 -0.73 3.61 -0.75
CA HIS A 233 -0.35 3.98 -2.09
C HIS A 233 0.95 3.28 -2.50
N GLY A 234 0.91 2.65 -3.66
CA GLY A 234 2.06 2.05 -4.34
C GLY A 234 1.76 1.85 -5.82
N ASP A 235 2.77 1.39 -6.53
CA ASP A 235 2.56 0.87 -7.88
C ASP A 235 1.88 -0.50 -7.82
N LEU A 236 1.21 -0.88 -8.90
CA LEU A 236 0.44 -2.13 -8.93
C LEU A 236 1.31 -3.38 -8.65
N ASP A 237 2.60 -3.31 -9.00
CA ASP A 237 3.61 -4.35 -8.74
C ASP A 237 4.25 -4.27 -7.35
N GLU A 238 3.80 -3.39 -6.46
CA GLU A 238 4.27 -3.27 -5.07
C GLU A 238 3.20 -3.81 -4.11
N MET A 239 3.27 -5.12 -3.87
CA MET A 239 2.23 -5.88 -3.19
C MET A 239 2.63 -6.17 -1.73
N PRO A 240 2.00 -5.54 -0.73
CA PRO A 240 2.26 -5.83 0.69
C PRO A 240 1.70 -7.19 1.09
N LYS A 241 2.29 -7.87 2.07
CA LYS A 241 1.81 -9.19 2.47
C LYS A 241 0.47 -9.12 3.19
N SER A 242 -0.48 -9.93 2.76
CA SER A 242 -1.86 -9.97 3.27
C SER A 242 -1.93 -10.19 4.78
N HIS A 243 -1.08 -11.07 5.33
CA HIS A 243 -1.05 -11.33 6.78
C HIS A 243 -0.62 -10.10 7.61
N ILE A 244 0.13 -9.16 7.03
CA ILE A 244 0.49 -7.90 7.69
C ILE A 244 -0.70 -6.95 7.62
N LEU A 245 -1.34 -6.82 6.46
CA LEU A 245 -2.48 -5.92 6.27
C LEU A 245 -3.66 -6.27 7.19
N PHE A 246 -3.98 -7.56 7.36
CA PHE A 246 -5.02 -7.97 8.31
C PHE A 246 -4.72 -7.50 9.73
N ARG A 247 -3.47 -7.64 10.18
CA ARG A 247 -3.04 -7.16 11.51
C ARG A 247 -3.12 -5.65 11.64
N LEU A 248 -2.67 -4.90 10.63
CA LEU A 248 -2.76 -3.44 10.64
C LEU A 248 -4.20 -2.92 10.64
N LYS A 249 -5.11 -3.62 9.95
CA LYS A 249 -6.54 -3.28 9.90
C LYS A 249 -7.27 -3.65 11.18
N LYS A 250 -6.98 -4.81 11.79
CA LYS A 250 -7.75 -5.38 12.92
C LYS A 250 -7.17 -5.08 14.30
N CYS A 251 -5.88 -4.82 14.39
CA CYS A 251 -5.18 -4.58 15.65
C CYS A 251 -4.65 -3.15 15.73
N GLY A 252 -4.42 -2.69 16.95
CA GLY A 252 -3.68 -1.47 17.27
C GLY A 252 -2.36 -1.77 17.97
N GLY A 253 -1.72 -0.72 18.46
CA GLY A 253 -0.38 -0.78 19.05
C GLY A 253 0.75 -0.63 18.04
N TRP A 254 0.45 -0.26 16.79
CA TRP A 254 1.46 0.06 15.77
C TRP A 254 1.37 1.50 15.27
N GLU A 255 0.28 2.20 15.58
CA GLU A 255 -0.04 3.53 15.07
C GLU A 255 1.00 4.58 15.48
N HIS A 256 1.65 4.40 16.62
CA HIS A 256 2.71 5.27 17.12
C HIS A 256 3.97 5.27 16.25
N LEU A 257 4.13 4.27 15.36
CA LEU A 257 5.18 4.25 14.34
C LEU A 257 4.93 5.29 13.24
N GLN A 258 3.66 5.62 12.97
CA GLN A 258 3.32 6.64 11.98
C GLN A 258 2.99 7.98 12.66
N ALA A 259 2.00 7.97 13.53
CA ALA A 259 1.33 9.15 14.04
C ALA A 259 1.79 9.47 15.47
N GLY A 260 1.82 10.77 15.80
CA GLY A 260 2.04 11.24 17.16
C GLY A 260 0.78 11.22 18.03
N ILE A 261 0.87 11.76 19.25
CA ILE A 261 -0.22 11.80 20.25
C ILE A 261 -1.31 12.84 19.90
N GLY A 262 -1.24 13.52 18.75
CA GLY A 262 -1.86 14.83 18.50
C GLY A 262 -3.37 15.04 18.70
N GLY A 263 -4.14 14.05 19.13
CA GLY A 263 -5.58 14.13 19.35
C GLY A 263 -6.46 13.61 18.20
N GLY A 264 -7.78 13.62 18.37
CA GLY A 264 -8.75 13.59 17.26
C GLY A 264 -9.07 14.99 16.73
N PRO A 265 -9.75 15.11 15.58
CA PRO A 265 -10.37 16.38 15.19
C PRO A 265 -11.44 16.80 16.21
N LYS A 266 -11.62 18.11 16.35
CA LYS A 266 -12.59 18.71 17.26
C LYS A 266 -13.66 19.48 16.53
N SER A 267 -14.88 19.47 17.09
CA SER A 267 -16.00 20.20 16.51
C SER A 267 -15.82 21.71 16.64
N PHE A 268 -15.83 22.42 15.52
CA PHE A 268 -15.84 23.89 15.51
C PHE A 268 -17.17 24.48 15.99
N LYS A 269 -18.22 23.68 16.22
CA LYS A 269 -19.48 24.18 16.80
C LYS A 269 -19.43 24.29 18.31
N GLU A 270 -18.73 23.37 18.95
CA GLU A 270 -18.83 23.12 20.39
C GLU A 270 -17.61 23.60 21.16
N GLU A 271 -16.49 23.83 20.46
CA GLU A 271 -15.22 24.15 21.08
C GLU A 271 -14.47 25.29 20.41
N ASN A 272 -13.70 26.05 21.21
CA ASN A 272 -12.75 27.03 20.70
C ASN A 272 -11.50 26.34 20.13
N VAL A 273 -11.62 25.80 18.91
CA VAL A 273 -10.58 25.05 18.21
C VAL A 273 -9.64 25.99 17.47
N LYS A 274 -8.33 25.83 17.68
CA LYS A 274 -7.31 26.57 16.92
C LYS A 274 -7.19 26.00 15.51
N SER A 275 -7.21 26.86 14.48
CA SER A 275 -6.99 26.44 13.09
C SER A 275 -6.20 27.46 12.27
N TYR A 276 -5.35 26.98 11.35
CA TYR A 276 -4.57 27.79 10.41
C TYR A 276 -5.28 28.06 9.06
N LEU A 277 -6.47 27.48 8.84
CA LEU A 277 -7.24 27.69 7.60
C LEU A 277 -8.14 28.93 7.64
N VAL A 278 -8.45 29.45 8.84
CA VAL A 278 -9.26 30.65 9.00
C VAL A 278 -8.34 31.89 8.90
N ASN A 279 -8.72 32.90 8.10
CA ASN A 279 -7.93 34.05 7.55
C ASN A 279 -6.65 33.72 6.79
N ASN A 280 -6.80 33.41 5.50
CA ASN A 280 -5.76 33.78 4.54
C ASN A 280 -6.29 34.16 3.16
N GLU A 281 -7.60 34.43 3.02
CA GLU A 281 -8.21 34.88 1.76
C GLU A 281 -9.23 35.99 2.05
N ASN A 282 -8.85 37.21 1.67
CA ASN A 282 -9.60 38.48 1.74
C ASN A 282 -9.52 39.27 3.07
N ASN A 283 -8.49 40.11 3.19
CA ASN A 283 -8.59 41.54 3.56
C ASN A 283 -7.27 42.21 3.15
N ASN A 284 -7.25 42.94 2.03
CA ASN A 284 -7.33 44.41 1.99
C ASN A 284 -6.45 45.12 3.02
N LYS A 285 -5.60 45.99 2.49
CA LYS A 285 -4.65 46.90 3.14
C LYS A 285 -5.25 47.92 4.13
N ASP A 286 -6.49 47.78 4.56
CA ASP A 286 -7.12 48.73 5.49
C ASP A 286 -7.98 47.99 6.52
N TYR A 287 -7.38 47.63 7.65
CA TYR A 287 -8.11 47.41 8.90
C TYR A 287 -7.22 47.82 10.07
N ASN A 288 -7.46 49.03 10.58
CA ASN A 288 -6.89 49.50 11.84
C ASN A 288 -7.64 48.82 12.99
N ASP A 289 -7.13 47.71 13.49
CA ASP A 289 -7.34 47.30 14.88
C ASP A 289 -6.02 46.75 15.43
N SER A 290 -5.55 47.37 16.50
CA SER A 290 -4.14 47.46 16.88
C SER A 290 -3.57 46.21 17.57
N ASN A 291 -4.02 44.99 17.23
CA ASN A 291 -3.37 43.71 17.60
C ASN A 291 -3.73 42.49 16.70
N ASN A 292 -4.33 42.69 15.51
CA ASN A 292 -4.66 41.58 14.57
C ASN A 292 -3.49 41.26 13.63
N GLU A 293 -2.53 40.44 14.09
CA GLU A 293 -1.50 39.87 13.20
C GLU A 293 -2.03 38.60 12.49
N PRO A 294 -1.73 38.40 11.19
CA PRO A 294 -1.95 37.13 10.50
C PRO A 294 -1.24 35.99 11.26
N ILE A 295 -1.83 34.79 11.27
CA ILE A 295 -1.13 33.62 11.80
C ILE A 295 -0.02 33.26 10.81
N ASP A 296 1.22 33.63 11.12
CA ASP A 296 2.41 33.26 10.36
C ASP A 296 2.75 31.79 10.62
N VAL A 297 1.98 30.86 10.02
CA VAL A 297 2.41 29.46 9.94
C VAL A 297 3.49 29.36 8.88
N GLU A 298 4.72 29.10 9.31
CA GLU A 298 5.82 28.86 8.38
C GLU A 298 5.57 27.62 7.53
N LEU A 299 5.89 27.74 6.24
CA LEU A 299 5.96 26.61 5.33
C LEU A 299 7.40 26.07 5.29
N THR A 300 7.55 24.76 5.14
CA THR A 300 8.82 24.15 4.76
C THR A 300 9.15 24.50 3.30
N SER A 301 10.38 24.24 2.86
CA SER A 301 10.79 24.46 1.47
C SER A 301 10.01 23.63 0.45
N ASP A 302 9.38 22.54 0.89
CA ASP A 302 8.49 21.70 0.09
C ASP A 302 7.00 22.05 0.28
N GLY A 303 6.70 23.16 0.95
CA GLY A 303 5.36 23.72 1.10
C GLY A 303 4.62 23.30 2.37
N ARG A 304 5.03 22.26 3.10
CA ARG A 304 4.27 21.77 4.28
C ARG A 304 4.21 22.80 5.40
N TYR A 305 3.11 22.85 6.14
CA TYR A 305 3.05 23.67 7.35
C TYR A 305 3.95 23.08 8.45
N LYS A 306 4.80 23.90 9.09
CA LYS A 306 5.70 23.47 10.19
C LYS A 306 4.99 23.08 11.50
N VAL A 307 3.68 22.91 11.47
CA VAL A 307 2.84 22.50 12.60
C VAL A 307 2.45 21.02 12.54
N ASP A 308 2.86 20.31 11.49
CA ASP A 308 2.69 18.87 11.35
C ASP A 308 3.50 18.09 12.40
N TYR A 309 2.82 17.22 13.16
CA TYR A 309 3.31 16.52 14.36
C TYR A 309 3.45 15.00 14.17
N ASP A 310 3.39 14.54 12.92
CA ASP A 310 3.61 13.14 12.62
C ASP A 310 5.01 12.69 13.08
N LYS A 311 5.10 11.44 13.55
CA LYS A 311 6.43 10.81 13.65
C LYS A 311 6.97 10.64 12.23
N GLU A 312 6.17 9.99 11.39
CA GLU A 312 6.44 9.74 9.97
C GLU A 312 5.19 10.09 9.13
N ILE A 313 5.39 10.65 7.94
CA ILE A 313 4.28 10.94 7.00
C ILE A 313 3.57 9.64 6.58
N SER A 314 4.31 8.53 6.56
CA SER A 314 3.84 7.19 6.19
C SER A 314 4.78 6.12 6.74
N VAL A 315 4.25 4.94 7.03
CA VAL A 315 5.07 3.72 7.27
C VAL A 315 5.13 2.91 5.98
N SER A 316 6.22 2.20 5.71
CA SER A 316 6.35 1.44 4.46
C SER A 316 6.68 -0.02 4.69
N PHE A 317 6.50 -0.83 3.65
CA PHE A 317 6.82 -2.25 3.65
C PHE A 317 8.22 -2.47 3.09
N LEU A 318 9.07 -3.19 3.81
CA LEU A 318 10.39 -3.61 3.31
C LEU A 318 10.19 -4.81 2.38
N SER A 319 10.05 -4.53 1.09
CA SER A 319 9.70 -5.48 0.05
C SER A 319 10.93 -6.04 -0.64
N TYR A 320 10.87 -7.34 -0.95
CA TYR A 320 11.85 -7.99 -1.80
C TYR A 320 11.61 -7.60 -3.27
N HIS A 321 12.65 -7.09 -3.93
CA HIS A 321 12.61 -6.78 -5.35
C HIS A 321 12.85 -8.05 -6.15
N TYR A 322 11.77 -8.56 -6.75
CA TYR A 322 11.83 -9.64 -7.73
C TYR A 322 11.73 -9.07 -9.13
N GLU A 323 12.36 -9.75 -10.08
CA GLU A 323 12.32 -9.36 -11.49
C GLU A 323 11.72 -10.52 -12.30
N TYR A 324 10.68 -10.24 -13.11
CA TYR A 324 9.86 -11.10 -14.00
C TYR A 324 9.24 -12.40 -13.43
N SER A 325 9.80 -12.96 -12.37
CA SER A 325 9.34 -14.17 -11.69
C SER A 325 9.91 -14.19 -10.27
N PHE A 326 9.31 -14.97 -9.38
CA PHE A 326 9.87 -15.19 -8.05
C PHE A 326 11.16 -16.01 -8.07
N ASN A 327 11.66 -16.47 -9.22
CA ASN A 327 12.95 -17.15 -9.28
C ASN A 327 14.15 -16.20 -9.21
N ILE A 328 13.95 -14.87 -9.28
CA ILE A 328 15.07 -13.93 -9.40
C ILE A 328 14.81 -12.70 -8.54
N VAL A 329 15.76 -12.42 -7.65
CA VAL A 329 15.66 -11.40 -6.60
C VAL A 329 16.91 -10.53 -6.60
N LYS A 330 16.77 -9.23 -6.37
CA LYS A 330 17.91 -8.30 -6.33
C LYS A 330 18.93 -8.69 -5.25
N ASP A 331 18.44 -9.00 -4.05
CA ASP A 331 19.22 -9.40 -2.89
C ASP A 331 18.38 -10.43 -2.12
N SER A 332 18.88 -11.65 -1.94
CA SER A 332 18.16 -12.71 -1.21
C SER A 332 18.26 -12.56 0.31
N SER A 333 19.18 -11.72 0.81
CA SER A 333 19.41 -11.52 2.23
C SER A 333 18.40 -10.58 2.87
N MET A 334 17.95 -9.53 2.17
CA MET A 334 17.01 -8.53 2.67
C MET A 334 16.13 -7.92 1.57
N GLY A 335 14.99 -7.34 1.96
CA GLY A 335 14.21 -6.50 1.07
C GLY A 335 15.00 -5.25 0.66
N THR A 336 14.83 -4.82 -0.60
CA THR A 336 15.60 -3.72 -1.20
C THR A 336 14.74 -2.54 -1.65
N LEU A 337 13.42 -2.65 -1.52
CA LEU A 337 12.46 -1.60 -1.84
C LEU A 337 11.58 -1.30 -0.62
N CYS A 338 11.33 -0.02 -0.34
CA CYS A 338 10.52 0.40 0.81
C CYS A 338 9.13 0.86 0.38
N HIS A 339 8.40 -0.01 -0.31
CA HIS A 339 7.07 0.26 -0.86
C HIS A 339 6.16 -0.98 -0.78
N PRO A 340 4.82 -0.81 -0.73
CA PRO A 340 4.10 0.47 -0.81
C PRO A 340 4.18 1.30 0.49
N ASN A 341 3.52 2.45 0.51
CA ASN A 341 3.44 3.34 1.65
C ASN A 341 2.03 3.31 2.24
N LEU A 342 1.95 3.22 3.56
CA LEU A 342 0.72 3.23 4.35
C LEU A 342 0.63 4.52 5.15
N ALA A 343 -0.56 5.12 5.16
CA ALA A 343 -0.84 6.31 5.96
C ALA A 343 -2.24 6.25 6.57
N ILE A 344 -2.34 6.69 7.83
CA ILE A 344 -3.58 7.09 8.50
C ILE A 344 -4.04 8.45 7.94
N PHE A 345 -5.30 8.54 7.53
CA PHE A 345 -5.93 9.81 7.16
C PHE A 345 -6.23 10.63 8.41
N ASP A 346 -5.75 11.88 8.39
CA ASP A 346 -5.81 12.78 9.53
C ASP A 346 -6.72 13.97 9.23
N ALA A 347 -7.98 13.86 9.64
CA ALA A 347 -8.95 14.91 9.47
C ALA A 347 -8.54 16.24 10.13
N ARG A 348 -7.73 16.26 11.20
CA ARG A 348 -7.26 17.53 11.80
C ARG A 348 -6.49 18.36 10.80
N ARG A 349 -5.60 17.71 10.03
CA ARG A 349 -4.83 18.35 8.96
C ARG A 349 -5.76 18.92 7.90
N SER A 350 -6.74 18.13 7.45
CA SER A 350 -7.79 18.60 6.51
C SER A 350 -8.53 19.84 7.03
N LEU A 351 -8.78 19.90 8.34
CA LEU A 351 -9.52 20.97 9.02
C LEU A 351 -8.61 22.12 9.49
N GLY A 352 -7.30 22.03 9.24
CA GLY A 352 -6.32 23.01 9.68
C GLY A 352 -6.11 23.07 11.18
N GLN A 353 -6.54 22.06 11.93
CA GLN A 353 -6.52 22.06 13.39
C GLN A 353 -5.12 21.77 13.93
N PHE A 354 -4.75 22.49 14.99
CA PHE A 354 -3.47 22.27 15.67
C PHE A 354 -3.56 21.06 16.62
N PRO A 355 -2.46 20.31 16.82
CA PRO A 355 -2.42 19.25 17.81
C PRO A 355 -2.52 19.81 19.22
N GLU A 356 -3.19 19.08 20.11
CA GLU A 356 -3.22 19.40 21.55
C GLU A 356 -1.98 18.92 22.29
N ARG A 357 -1.38 17.85 21.76
CA ARG A 357 -0.24 17.16 22.34
C ARG A 357 0.76 16.89 21.23
N THR A 358 2.03 17.13 21.47
CA THR A 358 3.07 16.87 20.48
C THR A 358 4.09 15.89 21.04
N ASN A 359 4.53 14.96 20.20
CA ASN A 359 5.63 14.05 20.51
C ASN A 359 7.01 14.65 20.09
N ARG A 360 7.03 15.95 19.74
CA ARG A 360 8.18 16.79 19.37
C ARG A 360 8.02 18.17 20.04
N LYS A 361 9.13 18.85 20.38
CA LYS A 361 9.08 20.22 20.92
C LYS A 361 8.54 21.17 19.84
N THR A 362 7.46 21.90 20.12
CA THR A 362 6.87 22.88 19.19
C THR A 362 6.87 24.30 19.77
N GLU A 363 6.98 25.25 18.84
CA GLU A 363 6.90 26.71 19.03
C GLU A 363 5.46 27.18 19.32
N ASP A 364 5.36 28.43 19.79
CA ASP A 364 4.14 29.05 20.33
C ASP A 364 2.95 29.03 19.36
N ILE A 365 1.78 28.66 19.88
CA ILE A 365 0.52 28.53 19.13
C ILE A 365 -0.45 29.64 19.55
N VAL A 366 -0.92 30.47 18.63
CA VAL A 366 -1.90 31.55 18.89
C VAL A 366 -3.36 31.04 18.86
N LYS A 367 -4.25 31.64 19.67
CA LYS A 367 -5.70 31.33 19.74
C LYS A 367 -6.49 32.21 18.75
N ARG A 368 -7.63 31.71 18.25
CA ARG A 368 -8.53 32.46 17.37
C ARG A 368 -10.01 32.31 17.77
N GLU A 369 -10.87 33.19 17.25
CA GLU A 369 -12.34 33.13 17.30
C GLU A 369 -12.97 31.90 16.62
N HIS A 370 -14.16 31.57 17.09
CA HIS A 370 -14.97 30.38 16.80
C HIS A 370 -15.65 30.46 15.42
N VAL A 371 -14.99 30.01 14.36
CA VAL A 371 -15.56 29.92 13.00
C VAL A 371 -15.68 28.47 12.58
N ASP A 372 -16.90 27.99 12.28
CA ASP A 372 -17.14 26.64 11.76
C ASP A 372 -16.86 26.58 10.26
N ILE A 373 -15.65 26.17 9.87
CA ILE A 373 -15.23 26.03 8.46
C ILE A 373 -16.07 25.00 7.68
N LEU A 374 -16.65 24.02 8.36
CA LEU A 374 -17.53 23.02 7.73
C LEU A 374 -18.92 23.60 7.39
N SER A 375 -19.21 24.83 7.81
CA SER A 375 -20.41 25.56 7.39
C SER A 375 -20.24 26.29 6.04
N ASP A 376 -19.01 26.44 5.54
CA ASP A 376 -18.78 26.99 4.21
C ASP A 376 -19.13 25.93 3.15
N PRO A 377 -20.14 26.18 2.28
CA PRO A 377 -20.56 25.22 1.26
C PRO A 377 -19.48 24.94 0.20
N ASN A 378 -18.43 25.76 0.12
CA ASN A 378 -17.31 25.58 -0.81
C ASN A 378 -16.09 24.93 -0.14
N PHE A 379 -16.13 24.71 1.17
CA PHE A 379 -15.03 24.08 1.88
C PHE A 379 -14.94 22.60 1.51
N ASP A 380 -13.72 22.17 1.20
CA ASP A 380 -13.44 20.83 0.75
C ASP A 380 -12.26 20.27 1.55
N PRO A 381 -12.52 19.39 2.53
CA PRO A 381 -11.49 18.93 3.46
C PRO A 381 -10.40 18.10 2.75
N TYR A 382 -10.73 17.45 1.63
CA TYR A 382 -9.76 16.62 0.91
C TYR A 382 -8.76 17.45 0.10
N LYS A 383 -9.09 18.71 -0.23
CA LYS A 383 -8.12 19.62 -0.87
C LYS A 383 -6.94 19.97 0.03
N GLY A 384 -7.05 19.77 1.35
CA GLY A 384 -5.91 19.87 2.27
C GLY A 384 -4.77 18.88 1.96
N TYR A 385 -5.09 17.83 1.20
CA TYR A 385 -4.17 16.78 0.73
C TYR A 385 -3.75 16.97 -0.74
N THR A 386 -3.81 18.19 -1.27
CA THR A 386 -3.32 18.48 -2.63
C THR A 386 -2.83 19.91 -2.69
N TYR A 387 -2.08 20.27 -3.74
CA TYR A 387 -1.78 21.68 -3.98
C TYR A 387 -2.91 22.30 -4.79
N SER A 388 -3.22 23.58 -4.55
CA SER A 388 -4.22 24.28 -5.35
C SER A 388 -3.84 24.40 -6.84
N GLU A 389 -2.55 24.29 -7.18
CA GLU A 389 -2.06 24.20 -8.56
C GLU A 389 -1.40 22.83 -8.83
N ASN A 390 -2.05 21.99 -9.66
CA ASN A 390 -1.61 20.62 -9.98
C ASN A 390 -1.22 20.43 -11.46
N LYS A 391 -0.88 21.51 -12.17
CA LYS A 391 -0.48 21.41 -13.60
C LYS A 391 1.02 21.15 -13.80
N ASN A 392 1.82 21.42 -12.78
CA ASN A 392 3.28 21.34 -12.81
C ASN A 392 3.84 20.97 -11.42
N GLU A 393 5.14 20.71 -11.35
CA GLU A 393 5.84 20.32 -10.11
C GLU A 393 6.28 21.51 -9.24
N LYS A 394 5.87 22.75 -9.54
CA LYS A 394 6.37 23.93 -8.80
C LYS A 394 5.89 23.97 -7.35
N LYS A 395 5.03 23.03 -6.93
CA LYS A 395 4.48 22.91 -5.56
C LYS A 395 3.81 24.22 -5.12
N ASN A 396 3.24 24.95 -6.06
CA ASN A 396 2.54 26.21 -5.80
C ASN A 396 1.16 25.94 -5.21
N GLY A 397 0.77 26.68 -4.17
CA GLY A 397 -0.59 26.64 -3.63
C GLY A 397 -0.70 26.40 -2.13
N LYS A 398 -1.94 26.21 -1.66
CA LYS A 398 -2.30 25.84 -0.28
C LYS A 398 -2.74 24.36 -0.25
N GLY A 399 -2.24 23.55 0.70
CA GLY A 399 -2.54 22.11 0.88
C GLY A 399 -1.36 21.17 0.53
N PHE A 400 -1.15 20.06 1.28
CA PHE A 400 0.18 19.40 1.39
C PHE A 400 0.19 17.86 1.58
N ILE A 401 1.41 17.29 1.53
CA ILE A 401 1.90 15.93 1.90
C ILE A 401 1.72 14.77 0.91
N THR A 402 0.75 14.86 0.02
CA THR A 402 0.25 13.63 -0.61
C THR A 402 1.24 12.87 -1.47
N GLU A 403 2.02 13.57 -2.29
CA GLU A 403 3.12 12.95 -3.02
C GLU A 403 4.30 12.57 -2.10
N ASN A 404 4.48 13.28 -0.98
CA ASN A 404 5.49 12.94 0.02
C ASN A 404 5.20 11.61 0.72
N ILE A 405 3.94 11.12 0.73
CA ILE A 405 3.64 9.75 1.18
C ILE A 405 4.43 8.73 0.35
N ARG A 406 4.52 8.92 -0.98
CA ARG A 406 5.37 8.10 -1.85
C ARG A 406 6.85 8.32 -1.55
N PHE A 407 7.27 9.58 -1.42
CA PHE A 407 8.69 9.93 -1.29
C PHE A 407 9.27 9.79 0.11
N ASN A 408 8.43 9.46 1.09
CA ASN A 408 8.89 9.03 2.39
C ASN A 408 9.42 7.60 2.25
N TYR A 409 10.60 7.43 1.66
CA TYR A 409 11.37 6.20 1.52
C TYR A 409 12.83 6.49 1.82
N VAL A 410 13.60 5.44 2.13
CA VAL A 410 15.01 5.60 2.51
C VAL A 410 15.86 5.76 1.26
N LYS A 411 16.61 6.86 1.14
CA LYS A 411 17.70 6.96 0.15
C LYS A 411 18.93 6.23 0.70
N ASP A 412 19.80 5.73 -0.18
CA ASP A 412 20.96 4.86 0.13
C ASP A 412 22.01 5.41 1.12
N SER A 413 21.76 6.53 1.80
CA SER A 413 22.53 6.89 2.99
C SER A 413 22.13 6.01 4.18
N ASP A 414 23.07 5.22 4.69
CA ASP A 414 22.89 4.30 5.83
C ASP A 414 22.26 4.96 7.08
N TYR A 415 22.41 6.27 7.24
CA TYR A 415 21.83 7.03 8.36
C TYR A 415 20.29 7.19 8.31
N GLU A 416 19.69 7.22 7.12
CA GLU A 416 18.22 7.30 6.99
C GLU A 416 17.56 5.95 7.23
N ARG A 417 18.26 4.83 6.94
CA ARG A 417 17.79 3.47 7.24
C ARG A 417 17.54 3.29 8.74
N LEU A 418 18.43 3.81 9.57
CA LEU A 418 18.38 3.71 11.02
C LEU A 418 17.23 4.50 11.71
N ARG A 419 16.46 5.29 10.98
CA ARG A 419 15.40 6.15 11.56
C ARG A 419 13.98 5.83 11.11
N LYS A 420 13.81 5.11 10.00
CA LYS A 420 12.50 4.90 9.42
C LYS A 420 11.83 3.63 9.95
N ASP A 421 10.55 3.75 10.28
CA ASP A 421 9.73 2.60 10.64
C ASP A 421 9.28 1.87 9.38
N LEU A 422 9.63 0.58 9.29
CA LEU A 422 9.27 -0.30 8.19
C LEU A 422 8.71 -1.61 8.73
N PHE A 423 7.85 -2.26 7.96
CA PHE A 423 7.47 -3.65 8.21
C PHE A 423 8.49 -4.58 7.55
N TRP A 424 9.17 -5.39 8.36
CA TRP A 424 10.19 -6.33 7.91
C TRP A 424 9.58 -7.40 7.01
N ASN A 425 10.24 -7.69 5.89
CA ASN A 425 9.77 -8.66 4.90
C ASN A 425 8.30 -8.42 4.53
N GLY A 426 8.00 -7.14 4.28
CA GLY A 426 6.66 -6.59 4.31
C GLY A 426 5.86 -6.78 3.03
N GLY A 427 6.51 -7.13 1.92
CA GLY A 427 5.86 -7.21 0.62
C GLY A 427 6.75 -7.79 -0.47
N TRP A 428 6.15 -7.86 -1.66
CA TRP A 428 6.77 -8.28 -2.90
C TRP A 428 6.76 -7.09 -3.86
N HIS A 429 7.92 -6.75 -4.42
CA HIS A 429 7.98 -5.91 -5.61
C HIS A 429 8.14 -6.80 -6.83
N MET A 430 7.05 -7.00 -7.57
CA MET A 430 6.90 -7.93 -8.70
C MET A 430 7.22 -7.24 -10.02
N SER A 431 8.44 -6.70 -10.14
CA SER A 431 8.88 -5.92 -11.31
C SER A 431 8.77 -6.74 -12.60
N SER A 432 7.94 -6.27 -13.53
CA SER A 432 7.76 -6.89 -14.86
C SER A 432 7.24 -8.33 -14.85
N PHE A 433 6.42 -8.71 -13.86
CA PHE A 433 5.74 -10.01 -13.81
C PHE A 433 4.62 -10.09 -14.84
N LEU A 434 5.00 -10.24 -16.11
CA LEU A 434 4.12 -10.19 -17.27
C LEU A 434 4.41 -11.38 -18.19
N PRO A 435 3.39 -11.95 -18.84
CA PRO A 435 3.50 -13.28 -19.44
C PRO A 435 4.26 -13.33 -20.76
N THR A 436 4.51 -12.21 -21.44
CA THR A 436 5.22 -12.21 -22.73
C THR A 436 6.16 -11.01 -22.89
N ILE A 437 7.17 -11.15 -23.76
CA ILE A 437 8.11 -10.07 -24.09
C ILE A 437 7.41 -8.84 -24.67
N ASP A 438 6.32 -9.02 -25.41
CA ASP A 438 5.56 -7.92 -25.99
C ASP A 438 4.88 -7.07 -24.92
N ILE A 439 4.29 -7.71 -23.90
CA ILE A 439 3.64 -7.02 -22.79
C ILE A 439 4.68 -6.35 -21.89
N ILE A 440 5.81 -7.02 -21.63
CA ILE A 440 6.95 -6.42 -20.89
C ILE A 440 7.46 -5.18 -21.64
N TYR A 441 7.64 -5.27 -22.96
CA TYR A 441 8.05 -4.13 -23.77
C TYR A 441 7.05 -2.98 -23.72
N ASN A 442 5.75 -3.27 -23.75
CA ASN A 442 4.70 -2.25 -23.62
C ASN A 442 4.82 -1.48 -22.29
N LYS A 443 4.99 -2.19 -21.17
CA LYS A 443 5.25 -1.59 -19.85
C LYS A 443 6.50 -0.71 -19.88
N VAL A 444 7.63 -1.25 -20.35
CA VAL A 444 8.91 -0.52 -20.48
C VAL A 444 8.74 0.78 -21.31
N SER A 445 7.99 0.70 -22.41
CA SER A 445 7.77 1.86 -23.30
C SER A 445 6.89 2.94 -22.70
N SER A 446 6.11 2.61 -21.66
CA SER A 446 5.14 3.51 -21.01
C SER A 446 5.73 4.28 -19.82
N TYR A 447 6.86 3.83 -19.27
CA TYR A 447 7.43 4.30 -18.00
C TYR A 447 8.17 5.64 -18.08
N SER A 448 8.24 6.31 -16.93
CA SER A 448 8.92 7.60 -16.74
C SER A 448 10.41 7.56 -17.10
N HIS A 449 11.05 6.42 -16.86
CA HIS A 449 12.46 6.17 -17.14
C HIS A 449 12.70 5.39 -18.46
N PHE A 450 11.77 5.47 -19.42
CA PHE A 450 11.95 4.90 -20.77
C PHE A 450 13.22 5.41 -21.50
N THR A 451 13.80 6.52 -21.03
CA THR A 451 15.10 7.04 -21.51
C THR A 451 16.19 5.97 -21.60
N CYS A 452 16.21 4.98 -20.70
CA CYS A 452 17.17 3.87 -20.73
C CYS A 452 17.13 3.04 -22.03
N PHE A 453 15.98 2.99 -22.72
CA PHE A 453 15.80 2.24 -23.95
C PHE A 453 15.83 3.12 -25.22
N ARG A 454 15.98 4.44 -25.08
CA ARG A 454 15.99 5.38 -26.23
C ARG A 454 17.18 5.16 -27.18
N TYR A 455 18.28 4.60 -26.69
CA TYR A 455 19.48 4.31 -27.49
C TYR A 455 19.27 3.22 -28.54
N TYR A 456 18.26 2.37 -28.38
CA TYR A 456 17.91 1.36 -29.36
C TYR A 456 16.87 1.93 -30.33
N ILE A 457 17.22 2.04 -31.60
CA ILE A 457 16.34 2.63 -32.63
C ILE A 457 15.14 1.72 -32.92
N PHE A 458 15.39 0.43 -33.09
CA PHE A 458 14.36 -0.52 -33.51
C PHE A 458 13.72 -1.27 -32.34
N GLU A 459 12.39 -1.40 -32.37
CA GLU A 459 11.62 -2.20 -31.39
C GLU A 459 12.14 -3.64 -31.27
N SER A 460 12.45 -4.28 -32.40
CA SER A 460 12.98 -5.64 -32.43
C SER A 460 14.29 -5.80 -31.65
N ILE A 461 15.11 -4.75 -31.60
CA ILE A 461 16.35 -4.74 -30.81
C ILE A 461 16.01 -4.59 -29.32
N LYS A 462 15.09 -3.70 -28.96
CA LYS A 462 14.63 -3.53 -27.57
C LYS A 462 14.09 -4.84 -27.00
N LYS A 463 13.22 -5.53 -27.74
CA LYS A 463 12.67 -6.85 -27.36
C LYS A 463 13.78 -7.90 -27.20
N LYS A 464 14.79 -7.92 -28.08
CA LYS A 464 15.97 -8.80 -27.94
C LYS A 464 16.81 -8.48 -26.70
N VAL A 465 16.96 -7.20 -26.34
CA VAL A 465 17.67 -6.78 -25.12
C VAL A 465 16.92 -7.23 -23.87
N ILE A 466 15.60 -7.05 -23.85
CA ILE A 466 14.73 -7.55 -22.75
C ILE A 466 14.89 -9.07 -22.62
N ALA A 467 14.73 -9.82 -23.71
CA ALA A 467 14.88 -11.28 -23.70
C ALA A 467 16.29 -11.72 -23.25
N TYR A 468 17.33 -10.98 -23.64
CA TYR A 468 18.70 -11.22 -23.20
C TYR A 468 18.88 -11.00 -21.69
N ARG A 469 18.36 -9.88 -21.15
CA ARG A 469 18.43 -9.57 -19.72
C ARG A 469 17.68 -10.59 -18.88
N ILE A 470 16.48 -10.98 -19.29
CA ILE A 470 15.73 -12.07 -18.65
C ILE A 470 16.57 -13.35 -18.65
N LYS A 471 17.12 -13.77 -19.80
CA LYS A 471 17.99 -14.95 -19.88
C LYS A 471 19.21 -14.88 -18.96
N LYS A 472 19.73 -13.67 -18.72
CA LYS A 472 20.92 -13.42 -17.88
C LYS A 472 20.62 -13.13 -16.42
N HIS A 473 19.35 -13.19 -16.02
CA HIS A 473 18.93 -12.97 -14.64
C HIS A 473 19.25 -11.53 -14.22
N ALA A 474 18.97 -10.58 -15.10
CA ALA A 474 19.43 -9.19 -14.97
C ALA A 474 18.27 -8.21 -14.93
N TYR A 475 18.48 -7.11 -14.22
CA TYR A 475 17.56 -5.99 -14.13
C TYR A 475 17.19 -5.47 -15.53
N ILE A 476 15.90 -5.28 -15.80
CA ILE A 476 15.43 -4.88 -17.14
C ILE A 476 15.72 -3.41 -17.41
N PHE A 477 15.57 -2.55 -16.41
CA PHE A 477 15.70 -1.10 -16.57
C PHE A 477 17.15 -0.65 -16.30
N GLY A 478 17.51 0.57 -16.71
CA GLY A 478 18.82 1.13 -16.39
C GLY A 478 20.03 0.30 -16.84
N ASP A 479 21.09 0.37 -16.04
CA ASP A 479 22.35 -0.32 -16.29
C ASP A 479 22.23 -1.83 -16.12
N PHE A 480 23.13 -2.57 -16.77
CA PHE A 480 23.15 -4.02 -16.66
C PHE A 480 23.64 -4.44 -15.28
N GLU A 481 22.74 -4.96 -14.46
CA GLU A 481 23.01 -5.52 -13.15
C GLU A 481 22.43 -6.93 -13.08
N ARG A 482 23.22 -7.92 -12.66
CA ARG A 482 22.76 -9.29 -12.48
C ARG A 482 22.22 -9.46 -11.08
N TYR A 483 21.05 -10.07 -10.97
CA TYR A 483 20.35 -10.41 -9.73
C TYR A 483 20.59 -11.87 -9.34
N GLU A 484 20.24 -12.19 -8.09
CA GLU A 484 20.45 -13.50 -7.47
C GLU A 484 19.35 -14.49 -7.84
N ASP A 485 19.71 -15.78 -7.85
CA ASP A 485 18.74 -16.86 -8.01
C ASP A 485 17.93 -17.04 -6.73
N ASN A 486 16.63 -17.26 -6.88
CA ASN A 486 15.67 -17.45 -5.81
C ASN A 486 14.81 -18.70 -6.06
N TYR A 487 14.38 -19.35 -4.98
CA TYR A 487 13.54 -20.55 -5.06
C TYR A 487 12.23 -20.28 -4.32
N PRO A 488 11.15 -19.90 -5.03
CA PRO A 488 9.88 -19.61 -4.38
C PRO A 488 9.33 -20.85 -3.69
N MET A 489 8.84 -20.66 -2.47
CA MET A 489 8.18 -21.69 -1.68
C MET A 489 6.68 -21.59 -1.88
N VAL A 490 6.08 -22.65 -2.44
CA VAL A 490 4.63 -22.89 -2.39
C VAL A 490 4.27 -23.66 -1.12
N PRO A 491 3.05 -23.53 -0.57
CA PRO A 491 2.68 -24.30 0.61
C PRO A 491 2.62 -25.80 0.30
N ARG A 492 2.86 -26.63 1.32
CA ARG A 492 2.82 -28.10 1.15
C ARG A 492 1.42 -28.62 0.85
N SER A 493 0.40 -27.95 1.41
CA SER A 493 -1.01 -28.28 1.27
C SER A 493 -1.73 -27.14 0.56
N TYR A 494 -2.49 -27.47 -0.49
CA TYR A 494 -3.34 -26.53 -1.20
C TYR A 494 -4.45 -25.99 -0.29
N ASN A 495 -4.99 -26.86 0.56
CA ASN A 495 -6.13 -26.52 1.41
C ASN A 495 -5.70 -25.71 2.66
N ASP A 496 -4.58 -26.07 3.28
CA ASP A 496 -4.14 -25.44 4.54
C ASP A 496 -3.33 -24.16 4.31
N GLY A 497 -2.70 -24.00 3.14
CA GLY A 497 -1.83 -22.87 2.84
C GLY A 497 -0.55 -22.86 3.68
N TYR A 498 -0.03 -21.65 3.95
CA TYR A 498 1.21 -21.50 4.72
C TYR A 498 0.96 -21.61 6.23
N PRO A 499 1.72 -22.44 6.96
CA PRO A 499 1.59 -22.58 8.42
C PRO A 499 2.33 -21.45 9.17
N TYR A 500 1.83 -20.22 9.04
CA TYR A 500 2.44 -19.07 9.70
C TYR A 500 2.38 -19.15 11.22
N ASN A 501 3.44 -18.70 11.90
CA ASN A 501 3.42 -18.45 13.33
C ASN A 501 3.77 -16.99 13.63
N PHE A 502 2.75 -16.20 13.99
CA PHE A 502 2.90 -14.79 14.37
C PHE A 502 2.70 -14.56 15.87
N ASN A 503 2.85 -15.61 16.69
CA ASN A 503 2.69 -15.48 18.13
C ASN A 503 3.83 -14.64 18.73
N ASN A 504 3.52 -13.62 19.51
CA ASN A 504 4.49 -12.70 20.08
C ASN A 504 5.56 -13.40 20.95
N LYS A 505 5.16 -14.35 21.81
CA LYS A 505 6.08 -15.14 22.64
C LYS A 505 7.01 -16.01 21.79
N PHE A 506 6.48 -16.63 20.73
CA PHE A 506 7.30 -17.39 19.78
C PHE A 506 8.37 -16.51 19.14
N TRP A 507 8.02 -15.30 18.70
CA TRP A 507 8.97 -14.36 18.11
C TRP A 507 10.00 -13.86 19.11
N ASP A 508 9.58 -13.53 20.34
CA ASP A 508 10.48 -13.13 21.42
C ASP A 508 11.50 -14.24 21.72
N GLU A 509 11.05 -15.51 21.81
CA GLU A 509 11.92 -16.66 22.01
C GLU A 509 12.83 -16.94 20.81
N LEU A 510 12.33 -16.79 19.58
CA LEU A 510 13.10 -16.95 18.35
C LEU A 510 14.24 -15.93 18.29
N ILE A 511 13.95 -14.65 18.58
CA ILE A 511 14.92 -13.56 18.60
C ILE A 511 15.94 -13.79 19.73
N LYS A 512 15.48 -14.11 20.94
CA LYS A 512 16.35 -14.36 22.11
C LYS A 512 17.31 -15.54 21.89
N ASN A 513 16.86 -16.58 21.20
CA ASN A 513 17.66 -17.78 20.92
C ASN A 513 18.43 -17.71 19.58
N ASN A 514 18.46 -16.53 18.94
CA ASN A 514 19.14 -16.27 17.67
C ASN A 514 18.79 -17.27 16.54
N ALA A 515 17.51 -17.68 16.47
CA ALA A 515 16.98 -18.62 15.48
C ALA A 515 17.81 -19.92 15.29
N THR A 516 18.33 -20.48 16.39
CA THR A 516 19.22 -21.66 16.33
C THR A 516 18.50 -22.97 15.98
N SER A 517 17.23 -23.12 16.36
CA SER A 517 16.43 -24.33 16.08
C SER A 517 16.02 -24.43 14.61
N GLN A 518 15.74 -25.66 14.14
CA GLN A 518 15.29 -25.88 12.77
C GLN A 518 13.91 -25.25 12.52
N ASP A 519 12.97 -25.42 13.46
CA ASP A 519 11.62 -24.86 13.35
C ASP A 519 11.63 -23.33 13.16
N TYR A 520 12.54 -22.62 13.84
CA TYR A 520 12.71 -21.17 13.70
C TYR A 520 13.27 -20.79 12.33
N LYS A 521 14.25 -21.53 11.82
CA LYS A 521 14.80 -21.34 10.47
C LYS A 521 13.75 -21.60 9.40
N ASP A 522 12.92 -22.61 9.59
CA ASP A 522 11.85 -22.95 8.65
C ASP A 522 10.79 -21.84 8.57
N GLN A 523 10.42 -21.23 9.70
CA GLN A 523 9.52 -20.06 9.72
C GLN A 523 10.13 -18.84 9.04
N LEU A 524 11.42 -18.54 9.29
CA LEU A 524 12.10 -17.43 8.62
C LEU A 524 12.21 -17.67 7.11
N ASN A 525 12.54 -18.88 6.68
CA ASN A 525 12.63 -19.25 5.27
C ASN A 525 11.25 -19.16 4.59
N LEU A 526 10.20 -19.68 5.24
CA LEU A 526 8.83 -19.57 4.74
C LEU A 526 8.48 -18.12 4.44
N LEU A 527 8.70 -17.21 5.40
CA LEU A 527 8.38 -15.79 5.20
C LEU A 527 9.24 -15.17 4.10
N LYS A 528 10.52 -15.55 3.95
CA LYS A 528 11.41 -14.96 2.93
C LYS A 528 11.04 -15.40 1.50
N TYR A 529 10.55 -16.62 1.34
CA TYR A 529 10.36 -17.24 0.03
C TYR A 529 8.90 -17.50 -0.35
N GLU A 530 7.95 -17.11 0.50
CA GLU A 530 6.51 -17.16 0.17
C GLU A 530 6.18 -16.31 -1.06
N VAL A 531 5.12 -16.70 -1.75
CA VAL A 531 4.56 -16.01 -2.91
C VAL A 531 3.11 -15.62 -2.61
N PRO A 532 2.50 -14.67 -3.35
CA PRO A 532 1.11 -14.29 -3.15
C PRO A 532 0.16 -15.49 -3.17
N THR A 533 -0.86 -15.45 -2.32
CA THR A 533 -1.81 -16.55 -2.16
C THR A 533 -2.51 -16.88 -3.47
N HIS A 534 -2.87 -15.85 -4.20
CA HIS A 534 -3.46 -15.94 -5.52
C HIS A 534 -2.60 -16.75 -6.49
N VAL A 535 -1.28 -16.50 -6.50
CA VAL A 535 -0.35 -17.10 -7.46
C VAL A 535 -0.25 -18.60 -7.24
N TRP A 536 -0.06 -19.05 -5.99
CA TRP A 536 0.03 -20.49 -5.71
C TRP A 536 -1.32 -21.20 -5.76
N LYS A 537 -2.46 -20.52 -5.50
CA LYS A 537 -3.80 -21.11 -5.68
C LYS A 537 -4.19 -21.29 -7.14
N ASN A 538 -3.60 -20.53 -8.05
CA ASN A 538 -3.89 -20.56 -9.49
C ASN A 538 -2.63 -20.87 -10.33
N PRO A 539 -1.89 -21.95 -10.04
CA PRO A 539 -0.56 -22.15 -10.57
C PRO A 539 -0.54 -22.44 -12.07
N ILE A 540 -1.65 -22.90 -12.66
CA ILE A 540 -1.81 -23.06 -14.11
C ILE A 540 -1.86 -21.71 -14.83
N CYS A 541 -2.51 -20.71 -14.23
CA CYS A 541 -2.68 -19.39 -14.82
C CYS A 541 -1.44 -18.52 -14.69
N TYR A 542 -0.78 -18.61 -13.54
CA TYR A 542 0.33 -17.74 -13.16
C TYR A 542 1.67 -18.50 -13.09
N ASN A 543 1.79 -19.63 -13.80
CA ASN A 543 3.01 -20.44 -13.83
C ASN A 543 4.26 -19.62 -14.17
N TYR A 544 4.16 -18.63 -15.06
CA TYR A 544 5.28 -17.76 -15.45
C TYR A 544 5.84 -16.93 -14.29
N MET A 545 5.07 -16.73 -13.22
CA MET A 545 5.53 -16.08 -12.00
C MET A 545 6.36 -17.03 -11.11
N LEU A 546 6.18 -18.35 -11.25
CA LEU A 546 6.85 -19.40 -10.46
C LEU A 546 7.96 -20.14 -11.24
N ASP A 547 7.85 -20.14 -12.56
CA ASP A 547 8.77 -20.72 -13.53
C ASP A 547 8.86 -19.80 -14.76
N ARG A 548 9.97 -19.06 -14.82
CA ARG A 548 10.30 -18.11 -15.89
C ARG A 548 10.34 -18.67 -17.32
N ASP A 549 10.36 -19.99 -17.53
CA ASP A 549 10.36 -20.53 -18.89
C ASP A 549 8.98 -20.39 -19.58
N PHE A 550 7.89 -20.23 -18.83
CA PHE A 550 6.55 -19.99 -19.40
C PHE A 550 6.44 -18.60 -20.02
N GLY A 551 5.85 -18.53 -21.23
CA GLY A 551 5.76 -17.31 -22.02
C GLY A 551 7.02 -16.97 -22.82
N ILE A 552 8.13 -17.69 -22.59
CA ILE A 552 9.40 -17.55 -23.33
C ILE A 552 9.71 -18.82 -24.13
N LYS A 553 9.77 -19.97 -23.45
CA LYS A 553 10.06 -21.28 -24.06
C LYS A 553 8.87 -22.25 -23.94
N LYS A 554 8.16 -22.22 -22.82
CA LYS A 554 6.96 -23.01 -22.56
C LYS A 554 5.72 -22.18 -22.91
N LYS A 555 4.67 -22.87 -23.35
CA LYS A 555 3.40 -22.24 -23.70
C LYS A 555 2.56 -21.96 -22.46
N LEU A 556 1.90 -20.81 -22.44
CA LEU A 556 0.93 -20.42 -21.42
C LEU A 556 -0.39 -21.20 -21.63
N TRP A 557 -1.24 -21.28 -20.61
CA TRP A 557 -2.47 -22.09 -20.67
C TRP A 557 -3.37 -21.70 -21.85
N TRP A 558 -3.53 -20.40 -22.13
CA TRP A 558 -4.34 -19.90 -23.24
C TRP A 558 -3.71 -20.12 -24.62
N GLN A 559 -2.43 -20.49 -24.68
CA GLN A 559 -1.75 -20.88 -25.92
C GLN A 559 -1.85 -22.39 -26.20
N ILE A 560 -2.29 -23.17 -25.21
CA ILE A 560 -2.54 -24.62 -25.34
C ILE A 560 -4.04 -24.88 -25.55
N ILE A 561 -4.89 -24.18 -24.80
CA ILE A 561 -6.34 -24.35 -24.83
C ILE A 561 -6.97 -23.46 -25.91
N PRO A 562 -7.89 -23.98 -26.75
CA PRO A 562 -8.59 -23.19 -27.76
C PRO A 562 -9.38 -22.00 -27.19
N LYS A 563 -9.36 -20.86 -27.90
CA LYS A 563 -10.04 -19.60 -27.46
C LYS A 563 -11.52 -19.78 -27.13
N VAL A 564 -12.21 -20.68 -27.85
CA VAL A 564 -13.65 -20.96 -27.63
C VAL A 564 -13.94 -21.60 -26.27
N GLU A 565 -12.94 -22.19 -25.62
CA GLU A 565 -13.09 -22.86 -24.32
C GLU A 565 -12.68 -21.98 -23.13
N TRP A 566 -12.00 -20.85 -23.35
CA TRP A 566 -11.42 -20.04 -22.26
C TRP A 566 -12.45 -19.59 -21.22
N LYS A 567 -13.71 -19.35 -21.62
CA LYS A 567 -14.77 -18.86 -20.72
C LYS A 567 -15.44 -19.97 -19.89
N THR A 568 -15.35 -21.22 -20.33
CA THR A 568 -16.12 -22.34 -19.75
C THR A 568 -15.23 -23.46 -19.21
N ILE A 569 -13.92 -23.39 -19.45
CA ILE A 569 -13.02 -24.47 -19.07
C ILE A 569 -12.91 -24.60 -17.54
N ASN A 570 -13.01 -25.85 -17.08
CA ASN A 570 -12.62 -26.25 -15.74
C ASN A 570 -11.30 -27.03 -15.85
N PHE A 571 -10.24 -26.51 -15.24
CA PHE A 571 -8.92 -27.15 -15.28
C PHE A 571 -8.92 -28.55 -14.65
N ASN A 572 -9.84 -28.86 -13.73
CA ASN A 572 -9.95 -30.18 -13.11
C ASN A 572 -10.34 -31.28 -14.11
N HIS A 573 -10.90 -30.90 -15.27
CA HIS A 573 -11.33 -31.83 -16.30
C HIS A 573 -10.31 -31.99 -17.43
N LEU A 574 -9.17 -31.29 -17.36
CA LEU A 574 -8.10 -31.44 -18.33
C LEU A 574 -7.42 -32.82 -18.20
N ASN A 575 -6.92 -33.33 -19.33
CA ASN A 575 -6.08 -34.52 -19.33
C ASN A 575 -4.82 -34.28 -18.48
N SER A 576 -4.42 -35.28 -17.67
CA SER A 576 -3.22 -35.22 -16.82
C SER A 576 -1.96 -34.79 -17.56
N GLU A 577 -1.74 -35.25 -18.80
CA GLU A 577 -0.59 -34.85 -19.62
C GLU A 577 -0.60 -33.36 -19.98
N VAL A 578 -1.78 -32.75 -20.09
CA VAL A 578 -1.92 -31.30 -20.34
C VAL A 578 -1.66 -30.53 -19.06
N ILE A 579 -2.17 -31.00 -17.93
CA ILE A 579 -1.94 -30.43 -16.61
C ILE A 579 -0.44 -30.43 -16.28
N ASP A 580 0.26 -31.55 -16.50
CA ASP A 580 1.69 -31.69 -16.24
C ASP A 580 2.55 -30.75 -17.09
N LYS A 581 2.06 -30.32 -18.26
CA LYS A 581 2.73 -29.32 -19.11
C LYS A 581 2.50 -27.88 -18.63
N LEU A 582 1.46 -27.64 -17.84
CA LEU A 582 1.02 -26.30 -17.40
C LEU A 582 1.39 -25.99 -15.96
N ILE A 583 1.64 -27.01 -15.14
CA ILE A 583 2.02 -26.85 -13.74
C ILE A 583 3.55 -26.66 -13.61
N PRO A 584 4.02 -25.72 -12.76
CA PRO A 584 5.43 -25.58 -12.41
C PRO A 584 6.00 -26.84 -11.74
N ALA A 585 7.27 -27.14 -12.00
CA ALA A 585 7.92 -28.36 -11.50
C ALA A 585 8.11 -28.43 -9.98
N ASN A 586 7.95 -27.32 -9.26
CA ASN A 586 8.07 -27.25 -7.80
C ASN A 586 6.79 -27.63 -7.05
N ILE A 587 5.69 -27.92 -7.76
CA ILE A 587 4.42 -28.37 -7.17
C ILE A 587 4.45 -29.88 -6.94
N THR A 588 4.13 -30.32 -5.72
CA THR A 588 4.10 -31.74 -5.35
C THR A 588 2.85 -32.44 -5.91
N GLU A 589 2.91 -33.75 -6.11
CA GLU A 589 1.74 -34.54 -6.52
C GLU A 589 0.61 -34.49 -5.47
N GLU A 590 0.96 -34.42 -4.18
CA GLU A 590 -0.04 -34.26 -3.12
C GLU A 590 -0.80 -32.93 -3.26
N PHE A 591 -0.08 -31.82 -3.42
CA PHE A 591 -0.68 -30.50 -3.64
C PHE A 591 -1.55 -30.49 -4.90
N LYS A 592 -1.04 -31.05 -6.00
CA LYS A 592 -1.76 -31.15 -7.27
C LYS A 592 -3.05 -31.95 -7.13
N ASN A 593 -3.02 -33.08 -6.42
CA ASN A 593 -4.23 -33.87 -6.15
C ASN A 593 -5.25 -33.10 -5.30
N GLN A 594 -4.81 -32.35 -4.29
CA GLN A 594 -5.71 -31.50 -3.50
C GLN A 594 -6.35 -30.39 -4.35
N MET A 595 -5.55 -29.73 -5.20
CA MET A 595 -6.02 -28.68 -6.11
C MET A 595 -7.07 -29.19 -7.10
N LEU A 596 -6.84 -30.36 -7.72
CA LEU A 596 -7.74 -30.90 -8.75
C LEU A 596 -9.03 -31.51 -8.17
N ASN A 597 -9.04 -31.86 -6.89
CA ASN A 597 -10.19 -32.44 -6.19
C ASN A 597 -11.07 -31.38 -5.49
N GLN A 598 -10.86 -30.09 -5.79
CA GLN A 598 -11.77 -29.04 -5.34
C GLN A 598 -13.10 -29.18 -6.10
N ASN A 599 -14.12 -29.71 -5.42
CA ASN A 599 -15.49 -29.90 -5.95
C ASN A 599 -16.24 -28.58 -6.05
#